data_AF-A0A432DSI1-F1
#
_entry.id   AF-A0A432DSI1-F1
#
_cell.length_a   1.000
_cell.length_b   1.000
_cell.length_c   1.000
_cell.angle_alpha   90.00
_cell.angle_beta   90.00
_cell.angle_gamma   90.00
#
_symmetry.space_group_name_H-M   'P 1'
#
loop_
_entity.id
_entity.type
_entity.pdbx_description
1 polymer ?
#
loop_
_entity_poly.entity_id
_entity_poly.type
_entity_poly.pdbx_seq_one_letter_code
_entity_poly.pdbx_strand_id
1 'polypeptide(L)'
;MGGVDNFKAAYWKNGQQTFVQGGDNLMGTQIIVDHNDVYLFGTNIDKIDPTPAWYFWKNGVKHNIAQYVNSTNDSHFSILGKMEVHNGDIYFLGTATNPSPASSQDLYQYCYWKNGVKTVLETYGQGNSIMPGGGIKVYNNDVYVAVRKNFSYFPVPSWDLGYYKNGNYHLIASTGTIVPHSFINDPSNPSQFYMLTGNADTPTNPSNPNDISSVKISRQEVISRFRPIFSKAI
;
A
#
# COMPACT_ATOMS: atom_id res chain seq x y z
N MET A 1 14.77 1.13 -11.42
CA MET A 1 13.85 2.19 -10.90
C MET A 1 12.74 2.43 -11.90
N GLY A 2 11.53 2.79 -11.46
CA GLY A 2 10.49 3.34 -12.34
C GLY A 2 10.58 4.87 -12.38
N GLY A 3 10.06 5.51 -13.42
CA GLY A 3 10.01 6.97 -13.50
C GLY A 3 9.27 7.48 -14.74
N VAL A 4 9.48 8.75 -15.03
CA VAL A 4 8.96 9.45 -16.20
C VAL A 4 10.10 10.21 -16.87
N ASP A 5 10.12 10.19 -18.20
CA ASP A 5 10.98 11.06 -19.00
C ASP A 5 10.27 11.41 -20.30
N ASN A 6 10.44 12.64 -20.77
CA ASN A 6 9.73 13.18 -21.92
C ASN A 6 8.21 12.88 -21.90
N PHE A 7 7.59 13.01 -20.72
CA PHE A 7 6.19 12.67 -20.44
C PHE A 7 5.79 11.22 -20.80
N LYS A 8 6.74 10.28 -20.73
CA LYS A 8 6.48 8.86 -20.96
C LYS A 8 6.94 8.06 -19.75
N ALA A 9 6.10 7.12 -19.32
CA ALA A 9 6.47 6.16 -18.30
C ALA A 9 7.69 5.35 -18.78
N ALA A 10 8.68 5.23 -17.91
CA ALA A 10 9.92 4.53 -18.19
C ALA A 10 10.39 3.73 -16.98
N TYR A 11 11.27 2.77 -17.25
CA TYR A 11 12.05 2.12 -16.22
C TYR A 11 13.53 2.06 -16.60
N TRP A 12 14.37 1.99 -15.58
CA TRP A 12 15.81 1.88 -15.70
C TRP A 12 16.27 0.54 -15.13
N LYS A 13 16.98 -0.22 -15.96
CA LYS A 13 17.65 -1.47 -15.61
C LYS A 13 19.11 -1.34 -16.01
N ASN A 14 20.03 -1.50 -15.05
CA ASN A 14 21.48 -1.39 -15.27
C ASN A 14 21.90 -0.09 -15.99
N GLY A 15 21.27 1.03 -15.65
CA GLY A 15 21.53 2.34 -16.27
C GLY A 15 20.87 2.55 -17.64
N GLN A 16 20.32 1.51 -18.27
CA GLN A 16 19.60 1.63 -19.54
C GLN A 16 18.13 1.97 -19.30
N GLN A 17 17.69 3.04 -19.94
CA GLN A 17 16.30 3.50 -19.94
C GLN A 17 15.47 2.72 -20.96
N THR A 18 14.24 2.40 -20.61
CA THR A 18 13.27 1.80 -21.52
C THR A 18 11.92 2.45 -21.33
N PHE A 19 11.36 3.01 -22.41
CA PHE A 19 9.99 3.48 -22.43
C PHE A 19 9.03 2.29 -22.56
N VAL A 20 7.94 2.31 -21.79
CA VAL A 20 6.90 1.28 -21.93
C VAL A 20 5.89 1.67 -23.00
N GLN A 21 5.41 0.67 -23.74
CA GLN A 21 4.37 0.89 -24.75
C GLN A 21 3.08 1.40 -24.08
N GLY A 22 2.48 2.43 -24.67
CA GLY A 22 1.29 3.10 -24.12
C GLY A 22 1.58 3.89 -22.83
N GLY A 23 2.84 4.21 -22.55
CA GLY A 23 3.27 5.00 -21.40
C GLY A 23 3.15 6.51 -21.57
N ASP A 24 2.65 7.00 -22.70
CA ASP A 24 2.51 8.44 -22.97
C ASP A 24 1.60 9.12 -21.93
N ASN A 25 2.04 10.27 -21.42
CA ASN A 25 1.45 11.07 -20.36
C ASN A 25 1.28 10.34 -19.01
N LEU A 26 2.02 9.25 -18.80
CA LEU A 26 2.02 8.48 -17.56
C LEU A 26 3.39 8.53 -16.86
N MET A 27 3.37 8.23 -15.57
CA MET A 27 4.56 8.10 -14.74
C MET A 27 4.66 6.69 -14.18
N GLY A 28 5.79 6.02 -14.39
CA GLY A 28 6.13 4.81 -13.66
C GLY A 28 6.56 5.14 -12.23
N THR A 29 5.98 4.50 -11.24
CA THR A 29 6.22 4.81 -9.81
C THR A 29 6.91 3.66 -9.07
N GLN A 30 6.82 2.43 -9.57
CA GLN A 30 7.43 1.27 -8.93
C GLN A 30 7.73 0.18 -9.96
N ILE A 31 8.92 -0.40 -9.90
CA ILE A 31 9.29 -1.58 -10.68
C ILE A 31 9.52 -2.77 -9.75
N ILE A 32 8.98 -3.93 -10.11
CA ILE A 32 9.16 -5.20 -9.42
C ILE A 32 9.62 -6.25 -10.43
N VAL A 33 10.56 -7.09 -10.03
CA VAL A 33 10.99 -8.24 -10.83
C VAL A 33 10.73 -9.49 -9.99
N ASP A 34 9.97 -10.43 -10.56
CA ASP A 34 9.60 -11.68 -9.90
C ASP A 34 9.68 -12.82 -10.93
N HIS A 35 10.46 -13.87 -10.66
CA HIS A 35 10.62 -15.05 -11.52
C HIS A 35 10.81 -14.75 -13.03
N ASN A 36 11.66 -13.75 -13.35
CA ASN A 36 11.94 -13.20 -14.70
C ASN A 36 10.88 -12.28 -15.29
N ASP A 37 9.68 -12.21 -14.72
CA ASP A 37 8.67 -11.25 -15.12
C ASP A 37 9.01 -9.86 -14.56
N VAL A 38 8.85 -8.83 -15.40
CA VAL A 38 9.03 -7.43 -15.02
C VAL A 38 7.66 -6.77 -14.93
N TYR A 39 7.41 -6.17 -13.77
CA TYR A 39 6.20 -5.45 -13.48
C TYR A 39 6.51 -3.98 -13.24
N LEU A 40 5.78 -3.09 -13.91
CA LEU A 40 5.82 -1.65 -13.66
C LEU A 40 4.44 -1.22 -13.17
N PHE A 41 4.37 -0.51 -12.05
CA PHE A 41 3.17 0.21 -11.63
C PHE A 41 3.34 1.68 -12.01
N GLY A 42 2.26 2.32 -12.41
CA GLY A 42 2.27 3.72 -12.80
C GLY A 42 0.91 4.38 -12.70
N THR A 43 0.93 5.70 -12.84
CA THR A 43 -0.24 6.56 -12.67
C THR A 43 -0.25 7.66 -13.73
N ASN A 44 -1.40 8.28 -13.94
CA ASN A 44 -1.52 9.56 -14.66
C ASN A 44 -0.56 10.61 -14.07
N ILE A 45 -0.08 11.53 -14.90
CA ILE A 45 0.64 12.71 -14.43
C ILE A 45 -0.42 13.77 -14.08
N ASP A 46 -0.57 14.09 -12.79
CA ASP A 46 -1.65 14.98 -12.30
C ASP A 46 -1.72 16.34 -13.00
N LYS A 47 -0.57 16.88 -13.45
CA LYS A 47 -0.50 18.15 -14.20
C LYS A 47 -1.07 18.06 -15.63
N ILE A 48 -1.27 16.85 -16.16
CA ILE A 48 -1.75 16.58 -17.53
C ILE A 48 -3.19 16.07 -17.49
N ASP A 49 -3.46 15.08 -16.64
CA ASP A 49 -4.79 14.55 -16.38
C ASP A 49 -4.94 14.45 -14.87
N PRO A 50 -5.77 15.30 -14.23
CA PRO A 50 -5.95 15.28 -12.78
C PRO A 50 -6.85 14.14 -12.31
N THR A 51 -7.48 13.40 -13.22
CA THR A 51 -8.33 12.25 -12.89
C THR A 51 -7.43 11.08 -12.48
N PRO A 52 -7.49 10.59 -11.23
CA PRO A 52 -6.65 9.49 -10.79
C PRO A 52 -6.89 8.23 -11.65
N ALA A 53 -5.83 7.72 -12.25
CA ALA A 53 -5.87 6.53 -13.08
C ALA A 53 -4.58 5.73 -12.89
N TRP A 54 -4.75 4.46 -12.51
CA TRP A 54 -3.63 3.56 -12.24
C TRP A 54 -3.48 2.51 -13.31
N TYR A 55 -2.23 2.20 -13.62
CA TYR A 55 -1.83 1.27 -14.64
C TYR A 55 -0.77 0.33 -14.09
N PHE A 56 -0.73 -0.87 -14.65
CA PHE A 56 0.45 -1.70 -14.53
C PHE A 56 0.84 -2.27 -15.88
N TRP A 57 2.12 -2.61 -16.01
CA TRP A 57 2.65 -3.36 -17.12
C TRP A 57 3.19 -4.67 -16.59
N LYS A 58 2.90 -5.77 -17.29
CA LYS A 58 3.58 -7.05 -17.12
C LYS A 58 4.32 -7.36 -18.41
N ASN A 59 5.66 -7.45 -18.36
CA ASN A 59 6.51 -7.71 -19.52
C ASN A 59 6.21 -6.78 -20.71
N GLY A 60 5.98 -5.49 -20.43
CA GLY A 60 5.68 -4.47 -21.44
C GLY A 60 4.22 -4.39 -21.88
N VAL A 61 3.36 -5.34 -21.50
CA VAL A 61 1.92 -5.30 -21.81
C VAL A 61 1.19 -4.43 -20.78
N LYS A 62 0.57 -3.33 -21.25
CA LYS A 62 -0.16 -2.36 -20.42
C LYS A 62 -1.54 -2.87 -20.02
N HIS A 63 -1.93 -2.63 -18.77
CA HIS A 63 -3.26 -2.86 -18.24
C HIS A 63 -3.74 -1.62 -17.45
N ASN A 64 -4.99 -1.21 -17.66
CA ASN A 64 -5.66 -0.27 -16.79
C ASN A 64 -6.20 -1.03 -15.56
N ILE A 65 -5.89 -0.55 -14.36
CA ILE A 65 -6.23 -1.30 -13.13
C ILE A 65 -7.73 -1.31 -12.87
N ALA A 66 -8.44 -0.20 -13.09
CA ALA A 66 -9.89 -0.15 -12.89
C ALA A 66 -10.61 -1.18 -13.78
N GLN A 67 -10.16 -1.36 -15.02
CA GLN A 67 -10.65 -2.43 -15.90
C GLN A 67 -10.27 -3.82 -15.39
N TYR A 68 -9.00 -4.02 -15.04
CA TYR A 68 -8.47 -5.32 -14.58
C TYR A 68 -9.18 -5.84 -13.32
N VAL A 69 -9.66 -4.95 -12.46
CA VAL A 69 -10.35 -5.29 -11.21
C VAL A 69 -11.87 -5.10 -11.26
N ASN A 70 -12.43 -4.80 -12.44
CA ASN A 70 -13.86 -4.56 -12.68
C ASN A 70 -14.47 -3.40 -11.86
N SER A 71 -13.75 -2.28 -11.74
CA SER A 71 -14.15 -1.07 -11.00
C SER A 71 -14.29 0.18 -11.88
N THR A 72 -14.46 0.05 -13.20
CA THR A 72 -14.47 1.21 -14.12
C THR A 72 -15.56 2.25 -13.85
N ASN A 73 -16.67 1.84 -13.26
CA ASN A 73 -17.83 2.70 -13.00
C ASN A 73 -17.97 3.06 -11.51
N ASP A 74 -16.97 2.73 -10.69
CA ASP A 74 -16.97 3.01 -9.26
C ASP A 74 -16.30 4.35 -9.00
N SER A 75 -17.09 5.36 -8.62
CA SER A 75 -16.61 6.72 -8.36
C SER A 75 -15.75 6.84 -7.11
N HIS A 76 -15.73 5.84 -6.22
CA HIS A 76 -14.90 5.79 -5.02
C HIS A 76 -13.73 4.80 -5.16
N PHE A 77 -13.54 4.24 -6.37
CA PHE A 77 -12.42 3.38 -6.64
C PHE A 77 -11.10 4.15 -6.53
N SER A 78 -10.22 3.68 -5.67
CA SER A 78 -8.90 4.25 -5.50
C SER A 78 -7.86 3.19 -5.17
N ILE A 79 -6.67 3.27 -5.77
CA ILE A 79 -5.52 2.46 -5.37
C ILE A 79 -4.65 3.26 -4.39
N LEU A 80 -4.39 2.64 -3.24
CA LEU A 80 -3.68 3.22 -2.12
C LEU A 80 -2.21 2.80 -2.17
N GLY A 81 -1.41 3.62 -2.84
CA GLY A 81 0.04 3.51 -2.83
C GLY A 81 0.57 2.65 -3.96
N LYS A 82 1.03 1.44 -3.64
CA LYS A 82 1.92 0.64 -4.49
C LYS A 82 1.31 -0.70 -4.89
N MET A 83 1.91 -1.33 -5.90
CA MET A 83 1.66 -2.72 -6.26
C MET A 83 2.56 -3.64 -5.42
N GLU A 84 2.08 -4.83 -5.10
CA GLU A 84 2.91 -5.91 -4.55
C GLU A 84 2.81 -7.10 -5.50
N VAL A 85 3.94 -7.78 -5.75
CA VAL A 85 3.98 -8.99 -6.56
C VAL A 85 4.69 -10.08 -5.76
N HIS A 86 4.12 -11.28 -5.76
CA HIS A 86 4.70 -12.43 -5.06
C HIS A 86 4.38 -13.71 -5.82
N ASN A 87 5.41 -14.40 -6.34
CA ASN A 87 5.26 -15.63 -7.13
C ASN A 87 4.27 -15.48 -8.31
N GLY A 88 4.41 -14.39 -9.05
CA GLY A 88 3.58 -14.06 -10.21
C GLY A 88 2.24 -13.41 -9.90
N ASP A 89 1.73 -13.55 -8.67
CA ASP A 89 0.47 -12.96 -8.23
C ASP A 89 0.62 -11.46 -8.00
N ILE A 90 -0.33 -10.68 -8.52
CA ILE A 90 -0.35 -9.21 -8.45
C ILE A 90 -1.39 -8.78 -7.42
N TYR A 91 -0.97 -7.90 -6.51
CA TYR A 91 -1.80 -7.36 -5.45
C TYR A 91 -1.89 -5.84 -5.54
N PHE A 92 -3.12 -5.34 -5.38
CA PHE A 92 -3.42 -3.93 -5.23
C PHE A 92 -4.17 -3.69 -3.94
N LEU A 93 -3.83 -2.63 -3.22
CA LEU A 93 -4.54 -2.17 -2.04
C LEU A 93 -5.37 -0.95 -2.41
N GLY A 94 -6.60 -0.83 -1.90
CA GLY A 94 -7.42 0.31 -2.27
C GLY A 94 -8.75 0.42 -1.56
N THR A 95 -9.57 1.33 -2.08
CA THR A 95 -10.95 1.55 -1.65
C THR A 95 -11.90 1.37 -2.82
N ALA A 96 -13.14 1.02 -2.52
CA ALA A 96 -14.21 0.88 -3.49
C ALA A 96 -15.55 1.26 -2.85
N THR A 97 -16.55 1.55 -3.66
CA THR A 97 -17.94 1.67 -3.19
C THR A 97 -18.45 0.30 -2.75
N ASN A 98 -19.20 0.25 -1.64
CA ASN A 98 -19.99 -0.93 -1.31
C ASN A 98 -21.20 -1.00 -2.24
N PRO A 99 -21.36 -2.04 -3.08
CA PRO A 99 -22.50 -2.14 -4.00
C PRO A 99 -23.84 -2.41 -3.30
N SER A 100 -23.83 -2.80 -2.03
CA SER A 100 -25.04 -3.08 -1.25
C SER A 100 -24.85 -2.62 0.20
N PRO A 101 -24.84 -1.29 0.44
CA PRO A 101 -24.62 -0.75 1.78
C PRO A 101 -25.84 -1.03 2.66
N ALA A 102 -25.62 -1.65 3.83
CA ALA A 102 -26.70 -1.90 4.80
C ALA A 102 -27.08 -0.64 5.60
N SER A 103 -26.18 0.35 5.66
CA SER A 103 -26.40 1.63 6.34
C SER A 103 -25.45 2.71 5.81
N SER A 104 -25.60 3.95 6.28
CA SER A 104 -24.66 5.04 5.99
C SER A 104 -23.24 4.81 6.55
N GLN A 105 -23.08 3.82 7.45
CA GLN A 105 -21.79 3.41 8.01
C GLN A 105 -21.10 2.31 7.18
N ASP A 106 -21.70 1.91 6.05
CA ASP A 106 -21.28 0.76 5.24
C ASP A 106 -21.14 1.14 3.75
N LEU A 107 -20.91 2.42 3.46
CA LEU A 107 -20.91 2.97 2.09
C LEU A 107 -19.68 2.58 1.26
N TYR A 108 -18.55 2.35 1.91
CA TYR A 108 -17.26 2.15 1.28
C TYR A 108 -16.58 0.89 1.80
N GLN A 109 -15.68 0.33 1.00
CA GLN A 109 -14.94 -0.89 1.28
C GLN A 109 -13.45 -0.60 1.25
N TYR A 110 -12.74 -0.93 2.33
CA TYR A 110 -11.29 -1.08 2.31
C TYR A 110 -10.95 -2.50 1.91
N CYS A 111 -10.18 -2.65 0.85
CA CYS A 111 -10.02 -3.94 0.19
C CYS A 111 -8.66 -4.08 -0.48
N TYR A 112 -8.32 -5.32 -0.79
CA TYR A 112 -7.23 -5.62 -1.70
C TYR A 112 -7.74 -6.49 -2.84
N TRP A 113 -7.06 -6.44 -3.97
CA TRP A 113 -7.30 -7.33 -5.11
C TRP A 113 -6.09 -8.23 -5.30
N LYS A 114 -6.32 -9.51 -5.52
CA LYS A 114 -5.31 -10.48 -5.97
C LYS A 114 -5.69 -10.95 -7.37
N ASN A 115 -4.88 -10.64 -8.39
CA ASN A 115 -5.16 -10.98 -9.79
C ASN A 115 -6.60 -10.62 -10.23
N GLY A 116 -7.08 -9.44 -9.85
CA GLY A 116 -8.45 -8.97 -10.16
C GLY A 116 -9.52 -9.42 -9.16
N VAL A 117 -9.25 -10.40 -8.30
CA VAL A 117 -10.22 -10.90 -7.30
C VAL A 117 -10.17 -10.03 -6.05
N LYS A 118 -11.28 -9.34 -5.74
CA LYS A 118 -11.43 -8.47 -4.57
C LYS A 118 -11.61 -9.26 -3.28
N THR A 119 -10.90 -8.87 -2.23
CA THR A 119 -11.14 -9.25 -0.83
C THR A 119 -11.45 -8.01 -0.02
N VAL A 120 -12.62 -7.98 0.63
CA VAL A 120 -13.01 -6.88 1.52
C VAL A 120 -12.41 -7.13 2.89
N LEU A 121 -11.70 -6.12 3.42
CA LEU A 121 -11.09 -6.16 4.75
C LEU A 121 -11.99 -5.51 5.79
N GLU A 122 -12.63 -4.40 5.42
CA GLU A 122 -13.49 -3.62 6.31
C GLU A 122 -14.45 -2.77 5.48
N THR A 123 -15.61 -2.47 6.04
CA THR A 123 -16.54 -1.49 5.50
C THR A 123 -16.65 -0.27 6.39
N TYR A 124 -16.98 0.87 5.80
CA TYR A 124 -17.00 2.14 6.51
C TYR A 124 -17.93 3.17 5.88
N GLY A 125 -18.34 4.16 6.67
CA GLY A 125 -19.22 5.24 6.26
C GLY A 125 -18.49 6.53 5.90
N GLN A 126 -19.28 7.59 5.69
CA GLN A 126 -18.76 8.94 5.63
C GLN A 126 -18.24 9.36 7.03
N GLY A 127 -17.05 9.96 7.10
CA GLY A 127 -16.45 10.43 8.35
C GLY A 127 -15.17 9.71 8.81
N ASN A 128 -14.51 8.93 7.93
CA ASN A 128 -13.19 8.34 8.17
C ASN A 128 -13.10 7.45 9.42
N SER A 129 -14.08 6.56 9.65
CA SER A 129 -13.99 5.57 10.75
C SER A 129 -12.77 4.64 10.62
N ILE A 130 -12.18 4.60 9.42
CA ILE A 130 -10.86 4.05 9.15
C ILE A 130 -10.01 5.07 8.38
N MET A 131 -8.69 5.00 8.57
CA MET A 131 -7.71 5.63 7.69
C MET A 131 -6.82 4.54 7.08
N PRO A 132 -7.05 4.19 5.81
CA PRO A 132 -6.15 3.34 5.05
C PRO A 132 -4.73 3.93 5.00
N GLY A 133 -3.71 3.10 5.19
CA GLY A 133 -2.32 3.55 5.19
C GLY A 133 -1.35 2.43 5.57
N GLY A 134 -0.05 2.63 5.38
CA GLY A 134 0.95 1.61 5.71
C GLY A 134 1.17 0.51 4.67
N GLY A 135 0.28 0.41 3.69
CA GLY A 135 0.45 -0.45 2.52
C GLY A 135 0.06 -1.91 2.72
N ILE A 136 0.46 -2.72 1.74
CA ILE A 136 0.24 -4.16 1.65
C ILE A 136 1.58 -4.89 1.53
N LYS A 137 1.66 -6.10 2.08
CA LYS A 137 2.80 -7.01 1.94
C LYS A 137 2.33 -8.44 1.86
N VAL A 138 2.91 -9.20 0.95
CA VAL A 138 2.80 -10.67 0.97
C VAL A 138 4.06 -11.23 1.58
N TYR A 139 3.89 -12.03 2.62
CA TYR A 139 4.99 -12.66 3.35
C TYR A 139 4.62 -14.10 3.70
N ASN A 140 5.41 -15.07 3.23
CA ASN A 140 5.14 -16.50 3.42
C ASN A 140 3.70 -16.91 3.03
N ASN A 141 3.23 -16.43 1.87
CA ASN A 141 1.87 -16.62 1.34
C ASN A 141 0.73 -15.98 2.15
N ASP A 142 1.03 -15.31 3.28
CA ASP A 142 0.06 -14.54 4.03
C ASP A 142 0.04 -13.08 3.52
N VAL A 143 -1.16 -12.51 3.38
CA VAL A 143 -1.37 -11.11 2.97
C VAL A 143 -1.54 -10.25 4.22
N TYR A 144 -0.71 -9.23 4.34
CA TYR A 144 -0.70 -8.26 5.44
C TYR A 144 -1.07 -6.88 4.92
N VAL A 145 -2.00 -6.21 5.58
CA VAL A 145 -2.46 -4.86 5.22
C VAL A 145 -2.57 -4.02 6.47
N ALA A 146 -1.87 -2.89 6.54
CA ALA A 146 -1.91 -2.01 7.70
C ALA A 146 -3.17 -1.14 7.70
N VAL A 147 -3.65 -0.75 8.88
CA VAL A 147 -4.82 0.12 9.02
C VAL A 147 -4.78 0.90 10.32
N ARG A 148 -5.40 2.09 10.32
CA ARG A 148 -5.86 2.76 11.54
C ARG A 148 -7.37 2.81 11.55
N LYS A 149 -7.99 2.56 12.70
CA LYS A 149 -9.46 2.62 12.85
C LYS A 149 -9.88 3.01 14.27
N ASN A 150 -11.18 3.14 14.50
CA ASN A 150 -11.75 3.46 15.81
C ASN A 150 -11.21 4.79 16.38
N PHE A 151 -11.22 5.84 15.55
CA PHE A 151 -10.74 7.15 15.96
C PHE A 151 -11.62 7.76 17.06
N SER A 152 -10.99 8.20 18.14
CA SER A 152 -11.59 9.09 19.14
C SER A 152 -10.82 10.40 19.15
N TYR A 153 -11.49 11.53 18.93
CA TYR A 153 -10.84 12.85 18.86
C TYR A 153 -10.86 13.61 20.20
N PHE A 154 -11.63 13.14 21.19
CA PHE A 154 -11.81 13.79 22.48
C PHE A 154 -11.78 12.77 23.62
N PRO A 155 -11.24 13.11 24.82
CA PRO A 155 -10.55 14.36 25.15
C PRO A 155 -9.12 14.43 24.58
N VAL A 156 -8.53 13.29 24.21
CA VAL A 156 -7.22 13.20 23.58
C VAL A 156 -7.37 12.33 22.32
N PRO A 157 -6.86 12.77 21.16
CA PRO A 157 -6.89 11.97 19.94
C PRO A 157 -6.28 10.59 20.15
N SER A 158 -6.98 9.55 19.71
CA SER A 158 -6.53 8.16 19.73
C SER A 158 -7.17 7.35 18.60
N TRP A 159 -6.53 6.25 18.22
CA TRP A 159 -6.99 5.27 17.24
C TRP A 159 -6.33 3.91 17.52
N ASP A 160 -6.92 2.87 16.96
CA ASP A 160 -6.32 1.54 16.91
C ASP A 160 -5.39 1.45 15.70
N LEU A 161 -4.10 1.23 15.96
CA LEU A 161 -3.11 0.83 14.97
C LEU A 161 -3.10 -0.69 14.87
N GLY A 162 -3.28 -1.24 13.67
CA GLY A 162 -3.26 -2.69 13.47
C GLY A 162 -2.98 -3.09 12.03
N TYR A 163 -3.19 -4.38 11.76
CA TYR A 163 -3.12 -4.94 10.41
C TYR A 163 -4.14 -6.05 10.22
N TYR A 164 -4.57 -6.24 8.98
CA TYR A 164 -5.24 -7.45 8.53
C TYR A 164 -4.22 -8.51 8.13
N LYS A 165 -4.44 -9.75 8.55
CA LYS A 165 -3.76 -10.95 8.05
C LYS A 165 -4.78 -11.86 7.39
N ASN A 166 -4.70 -12.01 6.07
CA ASN A 166 -5.68 -12.78 5.28
C ASN A 166 -7.14 -12.41 5.63
N GLY A 167 -7.41 -11.11 5.79
CA GLY A 167 -8.73 -10.59 6.17
C GLY A 167 -9.02 -10.54 7.67
N ASN A 168 -8.21 -11.16 8.53
CA ASN A 168 -8.42 -11.13 9.98
C ASN A 168 -7.68 -9.95 10.63
N TYR A 169 -8.39 -9.12 11.37
CA TYR A 169 -7.79 -7.95 12.04
C TYR A 169 -6.95 -8.33 13.27
N HIS A 170 -5.79 -7.70 13.41
CA HIS A 170 -4.90 -7.80 14.55
C HIS A 170 -4.55 -6.40 15.05
N LEU A 171 -4.86 -6.13 16.33
CA LEU A 171 -4.48 -4.90 17.01
C LEU A 171 -2.98 -4.95 17.35
N ILE A 172 -2.27 -3.86 17.07
CA ILE A 172 -0.90 -3.63 17.55
C ILE A 172 -0.94 -2.77 18.82
N ALA A 173 -1.62 -1.62 18.76
CA ALA A 173 -1.73 -0.68 19.89
C ALA A 173 -2.89 0.29 19.67
N SER A 174 -3.51 0.73 20.77
CA SER A 174 -4.35 1.93 20.78
C SER A 174 -3.47 3.13 21.15
N THR A 175 -3.41 4.13 20.26
CA THR A 175 -2.41 5.21 20.30
C THR A 175 -2.96 6.49 19.71
N GLY A 176 -2.43 7.65 20.11
CA GLY A 176 -2.72 8.96 19.51
C GLY A 176 -1.55 9.55 18.73
N THR A 177 -0.45 8.81 18.60
CA THR A 177 0.83 9.36 18.13
C THR A 177 1.53 8.51 17.10
N ILE A 178 1.15 7.23 16.92
CA ILE A 178 1.86 6.31 16.04
C ILE A 178 1.00 5.96 14.82
N VAL A 179 1.59 6.07 13.63
CA VAL A 179 0.92 5.78 12.34
C VAL A 179 1.65 4.68 11.56
N PRO A 180 0.94 3.87 10.76
CA PRO A 180 1.60 2.87 9.93
C PRO A 180 2.25 3.52 8.71
N HIS A 181 3.44 3.07 8.33
CA HIS A 181 4.19 3.64 7.21
C HIS A 181 4.39 2.65 6.06
N SER A 182 5.07 1.52 6.31
CA SER A 182 5.32 0.49 5.30
C SER A 182 5.64 -0.86 5.95
N PHE A 183 5.60 -1.93 5.18
CA PHE A 183 6.16 -3.21 5.59
C PHE A 183 7.53 -3.44 4.95
N ILE A 184 8.46 -4.02 5.71
CA ILE A 184 9.80 -4.39 5.24
C ILE A 184 10.17 -5.80 5.68
N ASN A 185 10.90 -6.52 4.82
CA ASN A 185 11.56 -7.76 5.23
C ASN A 185 12.83 -7.41 6.01
N ASP A 186 13.22 -8.26 6.97
CA ASP A 186 14.52 -8.14 7.62
C ASP A 186 15.63 -8.56 6.65
N PRO A 187 16.56 -7.67 6.27
CA PRO A 187 17.66 -8.04 5.37
C PRO A 187 18.61 -9.06 5.98
N SER A 188 18.71 -9.11 7.32
CA SER A 188 19.58 -10.02 8.06
C SER A 188 18.90 -11.35 8.41
N ASN A 189 17.56 -11.39 8.33
CA ASN A 189 16.80 -12.59 8.64
C ASN A 189 15.53 -12.71 7.79
N PRO A 190 15.58 -13.38 6.63
CA PRO A 190 14.44 -13.55 5.74
C PRO A 190 13.20 -14.20 6.37
N SER A 191 13.34 -14.86 7.53
CA SER A 191 12.22 -15.40 8.32
C SER A 191 11.46 -14.35 9.16
N GLN A 192 11.83 -13.07 9.05
CA GLN A 192 11.22 -11.97 9.78
C GLN A 192 10.87 -10.81 8.84
N PHE A 193 9.78 -10.14 9.20
CA PHE A 193 9.37 -8.89 8.57
C PHE A 193 8.73 -7.98 9.63
N TYR A 194 8.67 -6.69 9.33
CA TYR A 194 8.25 -5.65 10.25
C TYR A 194 7.25 -4.70 9.59
N MET A 195 6.38 -4.11 10.41
CA MET A 195 5.72 -2.87 10.07
C MET A 195 6.57 -1.71 10.57
N LEU A 196 6.94 -0.82 9.66
CA LEU A 196 7.49 0.49 9.99
C LEU A 196 6.36 1.42 10.41
N THR A 197 6.62 2.18 11.46
CA THR A 197 5.70 3.15 12.05
C THR A 197 6.35 4.51 12.14
N GLY A 198 5.57 5.57 11.95
CA GLY A 198 5.99 6.97 12.09
C GLY A 198 5.22 7.70 13.19
N ASN A 199 5.58 8.96 13.44
CA ASN A 199 4.85 9.85 14.35
C ASN A 199 3.73 10.60 13.61
N ALA A 200 2.57 10.76 14.25
CA ALA A 200 1.41 11.48 13.74
C ALA A 200 1.59 13.01 13.67
N ASP A 201 2.39 13.60 14.57
CA ASP A 201 2.60 15.05 14.68
C ASP A 201 3.65 15.57 13.67
N THR A 202 4.51 14.68 13.17
CA THR A 202 5.43 14.92 12.05
C THR A 202 5.09 13.98 10.90
N PRO A 203 3.91 14.12 10.27
CA PRO A 203 3.44 13.14 9.28
C PRO A 203 4.16 13.20 7.93
N THR A 204 5.31 13.87 7.83
CA THR A 204 5.99 14.15 6.56
C THR A 204 7.23 13.28 6.33
N ASN A 205 7.17 12.59 5.19
CA ASN A 205 8.26 12.41 4.21
C ASN A 205 9.65 12.03 4.79
N PRO A 206 10.12 10.77 4.60
CA PRO A 206 11.25 10.19 5.33
C PRO A 206 12.54 10.95 5.04
N SER A 207 12.84 11.92 5.89
CA SER A 207 14.10 12.66 5.89
C SER A 207 14.80 12.55 7.25
N ASN A 208 14.06 12.23 8.31
CA ASN A 208 14.61 11.91 9.63
C ASN A 208 14.43 10.42 9.95
N PRO A 209 15.49 9.59 9.81
CA PRO A 209 15.45 8.17 10.15
C PRO A 209 15.06 7.89 11.61
N ASN A 210 15.20 8.87 12.50
CA ASN A 210 14.90 8.72 13.92
C ASN A 210 13.39 8.66 14.24
N ASP A 211 12.53 9.10 13.32
CA ASP A 211 11.08 9.10 13.50
C ASP A 211 10.43 7.78 13.05
N ILE A 212 11.23 6.87 12.48
CA ILE A 212 10.78 5.56 12.00
C ILE A 212 11.15 4.51 13.04
N SER A 213 10.13 3.87 13.59
CA SER A 213 10.27 2.69 14.45
C SER A 213 9.73 1.45 13.76
N SER A 214 10.09 0.26 14.24
CA SER A 214 9.61 -1.01 13.69
C SER A 214 8.87 -1.82 14.74
N VAL A 215 7.77 -2.43 14.31
CA VAL A 215 7.02 -3.43 15.08
C VAL A 215 7.23 -4.77 14.40
N LYS A 216 7.79 -5.73 15.16
CA LYS A 216 7.97 -7.09 14.68
C LYS A 216 6.62 -7.77 14.55
N ILE A 217 6.32 -8.27 13.35
CA ILE A 217 5.14 -9.09 13.12
C ILE A 217 5.58 -10.55 13.16
N SER A 218 5.32 -11.23 14.28
CA SER A 218 5.66 -12.65 14.45
C SER A 218 4.45 -13.55 14.25
N ARG A 219 4.70 -14.84 14.00
CA ARG A 219 3.68 -15.86 13.76
C ARG A 219 2.80 -16.17 14.98
N GLN A 220 3.19 -15.73 16.19
CA GLN A 220 2.51 -16.12 17.44
C GLN A 220 2.13 -14.98 18.40
N GLU A 221 2.71 -13.78 18.32
CA GLU A 221 2.26 -12.59 19.08
C GLU A 221 3.14 -11.39 18.71
N VAL A 222 2.59 -10.17 18.81
CA VAL A 222 3.35 -8.93 18.64
C VAL A 222 4.26 -8.75 19.86
N ILE A 223 5.57 -8.96 19.69
CA ILE A 223 6.53 -8.52 20.70
C ILE A 223 6.81 -7.03 20.41
N SER A 224 6.13 -6.15 21.14
CA SER A 224 6.34 -4.69 21.10
C SER A 224 7.72 -4.33 21.66
N ARG A 225 8.76 -4.47 20.83
CA ARG A 225 10.04 -3.81 21.08
C ARG A 225 10.31 -2.88 19.90
N PHE A 226 9.92 -1.62 20.05
CA PHE A 226 10.36 -0.54 19.18
C PHE A 226 11.89 -0.52 19.21
N ARG A 227 12.53 -0.89 18.09
CA ARG A 227 13.97 -0.72 17.92
C ARG A 227 14.22 0.44 16.96
N PRO A 228 15.11 1.38 17.30
CA PRO A 228 15.65 2.33 16.34
C PRO A 228 16.31 1.55 15.21
N ILE A 229 16.07 1.95 13.96
CA ILE A 229 16.72 1.31 12.82
C ILE A 229 18.02 2.08 12.54
N PHE A 230 19.12 1.34 12.58
CA PHE A 230 20.50 1.73 12.27
C PHE A 230 21.26 2.57 13.33
N SER A 231 22.04 1.89 14.17
CA SER A 231 23.38 2.39 14.50
C SER A 231 24.42 1.51 13.79
N LYS A 232 25.28 2.16 12.99
CA LYS A 232 26.54 1.69 12.35
C LYS A 232 26.48 0.96 11.01
N ALA A 233 26.88 1.71 9.97
CA ALA A 233 27.88 1.44 8.92
C ALA A 233 27.42 2.28 7.70
N ILE A 234 28.05 3.37 7.28
CA ILE A 234 29.48 3.76 7.21
C ILE A 234 29.65 5.18 7.75
#